data_AF-A0A1H3QQN5-F1
#
_entry.id   AF-A0A1H3QQN5-F1
#
_cell.length_a   1.000
_cell.length_b   1.000
_cell.length_c   1.000
_cell.angle_alpha   90.00
_cell.angle_beta   90.00
_cell.angle_gamma   90.00
#
_symmetry.space_group_name_H-M   'P 1'
#
loop_
_entity.id
_entity.type
_entity.pdbx_description
1 polymer ?
#
loop_
_entity_poly.entity_id
_entity_poly.type
_entity_poly.pdbx_seq_one_letter_code
_entity_poly.pdbx_strand_id
1 'polypeptide(L)'
;MLYRGVSLAIHTASAGLIKVNGDKGEVTPLHDGKARYDGTFTYGSSEENAVNAQQIETGTWGSAFISTTRDKKTAECFATHDRDGNSIPGVVYWIDDTLFKQHGVVAIESQQPKYPEEREVSIRPSSGRIIPSEVIIRIEHIDS
;
A
#
# COMPACT_ATOMS: atom_id res chain seq x y z
N MET A 1 -11.91 -4.46 -8.11
CA MET A 1 -11.66 -4.81 -6.70
C MET A 1 -10.17 -4.88 -6.39
N LEU A 2 -9.79 -4.35 -5.24
CA LEU A 2 -8.49 -4.46 -4.60
C LEU A 2 -8.66 -5.00 -3.19
N TYR A 3 -7.61 -5.62 -2.67
CA TYR A 3 -7.57 -6.20 -1.33
C TYR A 3 -6.36 -5.68 -0.57
N ARG A 4 -6.53 -5.43 0.73
CA ARG A 4 -5.43 -5.11 1.63
C ARG A 4 -5.54 -5.96 2.89
N GLY A 5 -4.56 -6.81 3.10
CA GLY A 5 -4.38 -7.50 4.37
C GLY A 5 -3.63 -6.63 5.37
N VAL A 6 -4.10 -6.60 6.61
CA VAL A 6 -3.33 -6.11 7.74
C VAL A 6 -3.60 -6.98 8.96
N SER A 7 -2.64 -7.03 9.89
CA SER A 7 -2.87 -7.68 11.18
C SER A 7 -4.00 -7.00 11.96
N LEU A 8 -4.67 -7.76 12.82
CA LEU A 8 -5.73 -7.25 13.69
C LEU A 8 -5.21 -6.13 14.61
N ALA A 9 -3.94 -6.19 15.02
CA ALA A 9 -3.29 -5.14 15.79
C ALA A 9 -3.22 -3.82 15.02
N ILE A 10 -2.83 -3.84 13.74
CA ILE A 10 -2.79 -2.65 12.87
C ILE A 10 -4.21 -2.09 12.66
N HIS A 11 -5.18 -2.96 12.36
CA HIS A 11 -6.58 -2.56 12.21
C HIS A 11 -7.13 -1.86 13.46
N THR A 12 -6.86 -2.43 14.64
CA THR A 12 -7.31 -1.88 15.93
C THR A 12 -6.66 -0.54 16.21
N ALA A 13 -5.35 -0.42 16.01
CA ALA A 13 -4.60 0.82 16.22
C ALA A 13 -5.05 1.95 15.28
N SER A 14 -5.55 1.61 14.09
CA SER A 14 -6.07 2.58 13.14
C SER A 14 -7.58 2.85 13.29
N ALA A 15 -8.26 2.18 14.22
CA ALA A 15 -9.72 2.20 14.35
C ALA A 15 -10.44 1.87 13.03
N GLY A 16 -9.90 0.90 12.28
CA GLY A 16 -10.45 0.47 10.98
C GLY A 16 -10.17 1.41 9.80
N LEU A 17 -9.42 2.49 10.01
CA LEU A 17 -9.01 3.40 8.94
C LEU A 17 -7.76 2.87 8.22
N ILE A 18 -7.66 3.13 6.92
CA ILE A 18 -6.43 2.91 6.16
C ILE A 18 -5.66 4.23 6.10
N LYS A 19 -4.58 4.33 6.90
CA LYS A 19 -3.71 5.49 6.97
C LYS A 19 -2.46 5.28 6.14
N VAL A 20 -2.01 6.32 5.45
CA VAL A 20 -0.72 6.35 4.75
C VAL A 20 0.31 7.06 5.62
N ASN A 21 1.57 6.62 5.57
CA ASN A 21 2.64 7.12 6.45
C ASN A 21 3.21 8.48 6.00
N GLY A 22 3.05 8.82 4.72
CA GLY A 22 3.49 10.09 4.13
C GLY A 22 2.35 10.90 3.52
N ASP A 23 2.70 12.04 2.93
CA ASP A 23 1.77 12.95 2.23
C ASP A 23 2.24 13.33 0.82
N LYS A 24 3.35 12.74 0.35
CA LYS A 24 3.91 13.03 -0.96
C LYS A 24 3.48 11.99 -1.99
N GLY A 25 2.83 12.47 -3.06
CA GLY A 25 2.54 11.66 -4.25
C GLY A 25 3.75 11.44 -5.15
N GLU A 26 4.77 12.28 -5.02
CA GLU A 26 6.05 12.15 -5.73
C GLU A 26 7.19 12.30 -4.73
N VAL A 27 8.28 11.55 -4.91
CA VAL A 27 9.46 11.69 -4.07
C VAL A 27 10.73 11.81 -4.91
N THR A 28 11.68 12.56 -4.38
CA THR A 28 13.05 12.60 -4.90
C THR A 28 13.89 11.60 -4.10
N PRO A 29 14.51 10.61 -4.76
CA PRO A 29 15.41 9.66 -4.11
C PRO A 29 16.57 10.39 -3.42
N LEU A 30 16.87 10.01 -2.17
CA LEU A 30 17.97 10.58 -1.41
C LEU A 30 19.23 9.73 -1.56
N HIS A 31 20.40 10.38 -1.47
CA HIS A 31 21.71 9.72 -1.37
C HIS A 31 21.97 9.20 0.07
N ASP A 32 21.00 8.48 0.65
CA ASP A 32 21.04 7.96 2.02
C ASP A 32 21.37 6.45 2.07
N GLY A 33 21.70 5.85 0.92
CA GLY A 33 21.98 4.43 0.78
C GLY A 33 20.74 3.55 0.61
N LYS A 34 19.52 4.09 0.67
CA LYS A 34 18.28 3.34 0.37
C LYS A 34 18.00 3.28 -1.13
N ALA A 35 18.38 4.31 -1.89
CA ALA A 35 18.25 4.34 -3.34
C ALA A 35 19.30 3.44 -4.02
N ARG A 36 18.85 2.56 -4.93
CA ARG A 36 19.74 1.69 -5.72
C ARG A 36 20.09 2.36 -7.06
N TYR A 37 21.33 2.19 -7.52
CA TYR A 37 21.80 2.63 -8.84
C TYR A 37 21.62 1.55 -9.92
N ASP A 38 20.46 0.89 -9.93
CA ASP A 38 20.11 -0.21 -10.84
C ASP A 38 19.05 0.18 -11.87
N GLY A 39 18.68 1.47 -11.93
CA GLY A 39 17.63 1.99 -12.81
C GLY A 39 16.24 2.00 -12.18
N THR A 40 16.06 1.50 -10.95
CA THR A 40 14.78 1.56 -10.22
C THR A 40 14.33 3.01 -9.98
N PHE A 41 15.27 3.93 -9.79
CA PHE A 41 14.97 5.32 -9.47
C PHE A 41 15.39 6.26 -10.59
N THR A 42 14.51 7.21 -10.91
CA THR A 42 14.78 8.27 -11.89
C THR A 42 15.27 9.54 -11.19
N TYR A 43 16.04 10.36 -11.91
CA TYR A 43 16.48 11.67 -11.40
C TYR A 43 15.30 12.63 -11.26
N GLY A 44 15.19 13.29 -10.10
CA GLY A 44 14.11 14.23 -9.78
C GLY A 44 12.93 13.60 -9.01
N SER A 45 11.85 14.35 -8.86
CA SER A 45 10.60 13.84 -8.27
C SER A 45 9.76 13.12 -9.31
N SER A 46 9.15 12.00 -8.92
CA SER A 46 8.13 11.33 -9.74
C SER A 46 7.23 10.44 -8.88
N GLU A 47 6.05 10.09 -9.38
CA GLU A 47 5.14 9.15 -8.72
C GLU A 47 5.73 7.74 -8.70
N GLU A 48 6.41 7.33 -9.78
CA GLU A 48 7.09 6.03 -9.85
C GLU A 48 8.17 5.92 -8.77
N ASN A 49 8.94 6.99 -8.54
CA ASN A 49 9.89 7.03 -7.42
C ASN A 49 9.19 6.87 -6.06
N ALA A 50 7.96 7.36 -5.90
CA ALA A 50 7.20 7.24 -4.65
C ALA A 50 6.66 5.81 -4.43
N VAL A 51 6.24 5.14 -5.50
CA VAL A 51 5.87 3.71 -5.50
C VAL A 51 7.11 2.86 -5.18
N ASN A 52 8.25 3.14 -5.83
CA ASN A 52 9.49 2.40 -5.58
C ASN A 52 10.04 2.63 -4.17
N ALA A 53 9.90 3.84 -3.63
CA ALA A 53 10.23 4.13 -2.23
C ALA A 53 9.34 3.34 -1.25
N GLN A 54 8.04 3.23 -1.54
CA GLN A 54 7.09 2.46 -0.74
C GLN A 54 7.47 0.97 -0.66
N GLN A 55 8.06 0.41 -1.73
CA GLN A 55 8.53 -0.99 -1.76
C GLN A 55 9.80 -1.24 -0.93
N ILE A 56 10.59 -0.21 -0.62
CA ILE A 56 11.72 -0.33 0.33
C ILE A 56 11.16 -0.49 1.75
N GLU A 57 10.34 0.47 2.14
CA GLU A 57 9.71 0.55 3.44
C GLU A 57 8.55 1.56 3.36
N THR A 58 7.44 1.26 4.04
CA THR A 58 6.25 2.11 3.96
C THR A 58 6.52 3.52 4.47
N GLY A 59 6.27 4.53 3.62
CA GLY A 59 6.51 5.93 3.96
C GLY A 59 7.93 6.44 3.69
N THR A 60 8.79 5.65 3.04
CA THR A 60 10.14 6.09 2.66
C THR A 60 10.10 7.42 1.91
N TRP A 61 10.93 8.36 2.36
CA TRP A 61 11.02 9.76 1.87
C TRP A 61 9.70 10.56 1.89
N GLY A 62 8.72 10.11 2.68
CA GLY A 62 7.40 10.73 2.79
C GLY A 62 6.41 10.24 1.74
N SER A 63 6.66 9.10 1.09
CA SER A 63 5.71 8.49 0.15
C SER A 63 4.35 8.24 0.81
N ALA A 64 3.30 8.70 0.14
CA ALA A 64 1.91 8.56 0.58
C ALA A 64 1.25 7.27 0.08
N PHE A 65 2.00 6.35 -0.52
CA PHE A 65 1.43 5.12 -1.06
C PHE A 65 1.31 4.02 -0.01
N ILE A 66 0.37 3.12 -0.23
CA ILE A 66 0.26 1.85 0.45
C ILE A 66 0.02 0.74 -0.57
N SER A 67 0.51 -0.44 -0.25
CA SER A 67 0.34 -1.62 -1.11
C SER A 67 -1.06 -2.23 -0.96
N THR A 68 -1.68 -2.53 -2.10
CA THR A 68 -2.88 -3.37 -2.21
C THR A 68 -2.64 -4.41 -3.30
N THR A 69 -3.50 -5.42 -3.41
CA THR A 69 -3.35 -6.50 -4.39
C THR A 69 -4.67 -6.81 -5.07
N ARG A 70 -4.60 -7.31 -6.31
CA ARG A 70 -5.75 -7.91 -7.02
C ARG A 70 -6.04 -9.34 -6.58
N ASP A 71 -5.14 -9.99 -5.84
CA ASP A 71 -5.30 -11.35 -5.33
C ASP A 71 -5.68 -11.37 -3.86
N LYS A 72 -6.90 -11.85 -3.57
CA LYS A 72 -7.40 -11.96 -2.20
C LYS A 72 -6.51 -12.87 -1.34
N LYS A 73 -5.99 -13.97 -1.88
CA LYS A 73 -5.16 -14.92 -1.10
C LYS A 73 -3.86 -14.30 -0.64
N THR A 74 -3.27 -13.46 -1.48
CA THR A 74 -2.07 -12.68 -1.13
C THR A 74 -2.40 -11.70 0.00
N ALA A 75 -3.55 -11.02 -0.06
CA ALA A 75 -4.00 -10.17 1.04
C ALA A 75 -4.27 -10.96 2.33
N GLU A 76 -4.88 -12.14 2.26
CA GLU A 76 -5.07 -13.01 3.44
C GLU A 76 -3.71 -13.40 4.05
N CYS A 77 -2.73 -13.78 3.24
CA CYS A 77 -1.37 -14.09 3.68
C CYS A 77 -0.74 -12.91 4.44
N PHE A 78 -0.82 -11.69 3.89
CA PHE A 78 -0.33 -10.48 4.55
C PHE A 78 -1.10 -10.10 5.82
N ALA A 79 -2.38 -10.49 5.92
CA ALA A 79 -3.18 -10.25 7.10
C ALA A 79 -2.77 -11.18 8.25
N THR A 80 -2.36 -12.41 7.93
CA THR A 80 -2.16 -13.48 8.91
C THR A 80 -0.72 -13.82 9.23
N HIS A 81 0.28 -13.21 8.58
CA HIS A 81 1.69 -13.46 8.88
C HIS A 81 2.40 -12.19 9.35
N ASP A 82 3.07 -12.28 10.50
CA ASP A 82 3.97 -11.22 10.96
C ASP A 82 5.34 -11.28 10.22
N ARG A 83 6.24 -10.35 10.58
CA ARG A 83 7.59 -10.27 9.98
C ARG A 83 8.47 -11.50 10.29
N ASP A 84 8.16 -12.20 11.37
CA ASP A 84 8.88 -13.40 11.80
C ASP A 84 8.24 -14.68 11.24
N GLY A 85 7.15 -14.56 10.48
CA GLY A 85 6.42 -15.66 9.84
C GLY A 85 5.42 -16.37 10.76
N ASN A 86 5.09 -15.81 11.93
CA ASN A 86 4.10 -16.41 12.82
C ASN A 86 2.67 -16.13 12.33
N SER A 87 1.79 -17.12 12.51
CA SER A 87 0.36 -16.97 12.26
C SER A 87 -0.26 -16.04 13.32
N ILE A 88 -0.94 -15.00 12.87
CA ILE A 88 -1.61 -13.99 13.70
C ILE A 88 -2.99 -13.65 13.13
N PRO A 89 -3.97 -13.24 13.94
CA PRO A 89 -5.27 -12.84 13.42
C PRO A 89 -5.16 -11.54 12.61
N GLY A 90 -5.97 -11.42 11.57
CA GLY A 90 -5.90 -10.35 10.60
C GLY A 90 -7.26 -9.86 10.11
N VAL A 91 -7.23 -8.82 9.28
CA VAL A 91 -8.39 -8.40 8.49
C VAL A 91 -7.99 -8.16 7.04
N VAL A 92 -8.93 -8.40 6.13
CA VAL A 92 -8.83 -8.03 4.72
C VAL A 92 -9.85 -6.94 4.41
N TYR A 93 -9.34 -5.79 3.98
CA TYR A 93 -10.16 -4.73 3.40
C TYR A 93 -10.47 -5.05 1.95
N TRP A 94 -11.75 -5.00 1.60
CA TRP A 94 -12.23 -5.06 0.22
C TRP A 94 -12.44 -3.63 -0.27
N ILE A 95 -11.69 -3.26 -1.30
CA ILE A 95 -11.62 -1.90 -1.81
C ILE A 95 -12.14 -1.87 -3.25
N ASP A 96 -13.16 -1.06 -3.51
CA ASP A 96 -13.73 -0.88 -4.84
C ASP A 96 -13.01 0.26 -5.58
N ASP A 97 -12.17 -0.13 -6.54
CA ASP A 97 -11.38 0.80 -7.35
C ASP A 97 -12.21 1.56 -8.39
N THR A 98 -13.45 1.16 -8.65
CA THR A 98 -14.37 1.95 -9.48
C THR A 98 -14.79 3.27 -8.81
N LEU A 99 -14.68 3.33 -7.48
CA LEU A 99 -15.01 4.52 -6.67
C LEU A 99 -13.85 5.50 -6.53
N PHE A 100 -12.64 5.14 -6.99
CA PHE A 100 -11.42 5.93 -6.73
C PHE A 100 -11.47 7.34 -7.30
N LYS A 101 -11.93 7.49 -8.54
CA LYS A 101 -12.05 8.81 -9.18
C LYS A 101 -13.02 9.72 -8.43
N GLN A 102 -14.12 9.15 -7.94
CA GLN A 102 -15.15 9.90 -7.21
C GLN A 102 -14.65 10.37 -5.83
N HIS A 103 -13.87 9.52 -5.15
CA HIS A 103 -13.44 9.78 -3.77
C HIS A 103 -12.00 10.32 -3.65
N GLY A 104 -11.32 10.57 -4.76
CA GLY A 104 -9.96 11.13 -4.74
C GLY A 104 -8.93 10.10 -4.27
N VAL A 105 -8.91 8.93 -4.88
CA VAL A 105 -7.85 7.92 -4.69
C VAL A 105 -7.09 7.76 -5.98
N VAL A 106 -5.76 7.81 -5.89
CA VAL A 106 -4.85 7.56 -7.01
C VAL A 106 -4.33 6.13 -6.88
N ALA A 107 -4.32 5.39 -7.99
CA ALA A 107 -3.82 4.02 -8.05
C ALA A 107 -2.77 3.91 -9.16
N ILE A 108 -1.67 3.22 -8.84
CA ILE A 108 -0.55 3.01 -9.75
C ILE A 108 -0.17 1.53 -9.70
N GLU A 109 -0.07 0.93 -10.88
CA GLU A 109 0.56 -0.38 -11.05
C GLU A 109 2.00 -0.13 -11.50
N SER A 110 2.96 -0.72 -10.79
CA SER A 110 4.38 -0.58 -11.19
C SER A 110 4.57 -1.23 -12.56
N GLN A 111 5.34 -0.56 -13.43
CA GLN A 111 5.69 -1.12 -14.73
C GLN A 111 6.71 -2.28 -14.62
N GLN A 112 7.45 -2.33 -13.51
CA GLN A 112 8.46 -3.34 -13.22
C GLN A 112 8.25 -3.91 -11.81
N PRO A 113 7.14 -4.65 -11.58
CA PRO A 113 6.82 -5.15 -10.26
C PRO A 113 7.89 -6.14 -9.80
N LYS A 114 8.35 -5.98 -8.55
CA LYS A 114 9.31 -6.90 -7.92
C LYS A 114 8.76 -8.32 -7.78
N TYR A 115 7.47 -8.44 -7.52
CA TYR A 115 6.72 -9.70 -7.39
C TYR A 115 5.46 -9.62 -8.29
N PRO A 116 5.58 -9.91 -9.60
CA PRO A 116 4.47 -9.78 -10.56
C PRO A 116 3.23 -10.59 -10.19
N GLU A 117 3.42 -11.74 -9.54
CA GLU A 117 2.38 -12.65 -9.07
C GLU A 117 1.51 -12.04 -7.96
N GLU A 118 2.05 -11.11 -7.17
CA GLU A 118 1.29 -10.43 -6.12
C GLU A 118 0.28 -9.44 -6.73
N ARG A 119 0.38 -9.12 -8.02
CA ARG A 119 -0.51 -8.18 -8.74
C ARG A 119 -0.74 -6.91 -7.91
N GLU A 120 0.36 -6.36 -7.42
CA GLU A 120 0.37 -5.22 -6.52
C GLU A 120 -0.17 -3.97 -7.25
N VAL A 121 -1.04 -3.24 -6.55
CA VAL A 121 -1.48 -1.91 -6.93
C VAL A 121 -1.21 -0.98 -5.75
N SER A 122 -0.37 0.02 -5.96
CA SER A 122 -0.08 1.04 -4.97
C SER A 122 -1.15 2.12 -5.01
N ILE A 123 -1.78 2.43 -3.87
CA ILE A 123 -2.81 3.47 -3.78
C ILE A 123 -2.44 4.56 -2.79
N ARG A 124 -2.90 5.78 -3.04
CA ARG A 124 -2.79 6.92 -2.12
C ARG A 124 -4.04 7.79 -2.18
N PRO A 125 -4.38 8.54 -1.12
CA PRO A 125 -5.36 9.60 -1.25
C PRO A 125 -4.80 10.74 -2.12
N SER A 126 -5.65 11.41 -2.89
CA SER A 126 -5.28 12.62 -3.64
C SER A 126 -4.96 13.79 -2.71
N SER A 127 -5.53 13.78 -1.50
CA SER A 127 -5.30 14.77 -0.45
C SER A 127 -5.44 14.16 0.95
N GLY A 128 -4.63 14.61 1.90
CA GLY A 128 -4.65 14.09 3.27
C GLY A 128 -3.88 12.77 3.41
N ARG A 129 -4.14 12.04 4.51
CA ARG A 129 -3.39 10.81 4.85
C ARG A 129 -4.27 9.59 5.13
N ILE A 130 -5.54 9.65 4.75
CA ILE A 130 -6.52 8.60 4.99
C ILE A 130 -7.12 8.21 3.65
N ILE A 131 -7.13 6.93 3.32
CA ILE A 131 -7.93 6.42 2.21
C ILE A 131 -9.41 6.55 2.61
N PRO A 132 -10.25 7.21 1.80
CA PRO A 132 -11.67 7.40 2.10
C PRO A 132 -12.37 6.08 2.43
N SER A 133 -13.15 6.03 3.51
CA SER A 133 -13.86 4.82 3.91
C SER A 133 -14.90 4.38 2.88
N GLU A 134 -15.37 5.31 2.05
CA GLU A 134 -16.38 5.08 1.01
C GLU A 134 -15.88 4.12 -0.08
N VAL A 135 -14.57 4.01 -0.29
CA VAL A 135 -14.02 3.02 -1.21
C VAL A 135 -13.87 1.63 -0.58
N ILE A 136 -14.05 1.51 0.74
CA ILE A 136 -13.97 0.25 1.49
C ILE A 136 -15.39 -0.34 1.58
N ILE A 137 -15.67 -1.36 0.78
CA ILE A 137 -17.01 -1.95 0.70
C ILE A 137 -17.24 -3.08 1.72
N ARG A 138 -16.15 -3.65 2.26
CA ARG A 138 -16.21 -4.74 3.26
C ARG A 138 -14.89 -4.83 4.03
N ILE A 139 -14.98 -5.20 5.31
CA ILE A 139 -13.85 -5.64 6.13
C ILE A 139 -14.16 -7.07 6.56
N GLU A 140 -13.26 -7.99 6.25
CA GLU A 140 -13.39 -9.41 6.55
C GLU A 140 -12.35 -9.80 7.62
N HIS A 141 -12.79 -10.34 8.74
CA HIS A 141 -11.90 -10.90 9.75
C HIS A 141 -11.37 -12.26 9.27
N ILE A 142 -10.06 -12.47 9.44
CA ILE A 142 -9.38 -13.71 9.11
C ILE A 142 -8.74 -14.25 10.38
N ASP A 143 -9.20 -15.43 10.79
CA ASP A 143 -8.59 -16.17 11.89
C ASP A 143 -7.36 -16.91 11.39
N SER A 144 -6.35 -17.03 12.25
CA SER A 144 -5.01 -17.58 11.98
C SER A 144 -4.92 -19.09 12.14
#